data_AF-A0A254QEQ5-F1
#
_entry.id   AF-A0A254QEQ5-F1
#
_cell.length_a   1.000
_cell.length_b   1.000
_cell.length_c   1.000
_cell.angle_alpha   90.00
_cell.angle_beta   90.00
_cell.angle_gamma   90.00
#
_symmetry.space_group_name_H-M   'P 1'
#
loop_
_entity.id
_entity.type
_entity.pdbx_description
1 polymer ?
#
loop_
_entity_poly.entity_id
_entity_poly.type
_entity_poly.pdbx_seq_one_letter_code
_entity_poly.pdbx_strand_id
1 'polypeptide(L)'
;MKKLISGLFAVLILGSLGRAQEEGPYFENTIVPRKGRLFAIDFDAGSRTVRVSVVGKTMKGISSSRYSVTAETTDAKGLARQLDLVSTASGYQFKEQLAPKKDVKIKVHDKETRESELFLLKP
;
A
#
# COMPACT_ATOMS: atom_id res chain seq x y z
N MET A 1 26.33 -57.92 -4.00
CA MET A 1 25.01 -57.78 -3.35
C MET A 1 24.94 -56.43 -2.66
N LYS A 2 23.88 -55.68 -2.95
CA LYS A 2 23.53 -54.38 -2.35
C LYS A 2 23.18 -54.56 -0.86
N LYS A 3 23.46 -53.55 -0.03
CA LYS A 3 22.74 -53.08 1.19
C LYS A 3 23.76 -52.42 2.14
N LEU A 4 23.51 -51.32 2.84
CA LEU A 4 22.51 -50.25 2.77
C LEU A 4 23.13 -49.18 3.68
N ILE A 5 23.43 -47.98 3.18
CA ILE A 5 23.95 -46.88 4.01
C ILE A 5 22.75 -46.25 4.72
N SER A 6 22.51 -46.66 5.97
CA SER A 6 21.78 -45.87 6.97
C SER A 6 22.71 -44.75 7.44
N GLY A 7 22.43 -43.46 7.31
CA GLY A 7 21.15 -42.79 7.52
C GLY A 7 21.29 -41.93 8.77
N LEU A 8 21.87 -40.74 8.64
CA LEU A 8 21.69 -39.66 9.61
C LEU A 8 21.88 -38.31 8.89
N PHE A 9 20.82 -37.87 8.22
CA PHE A 9 20.75 -36.51 7.68
C PHE A 9 20.41 -35.60 8.86
N ALA A 10 21.41 -34.88 9.38
CA ALA A 10 21.19 -33.84 10.35
C ALA A 10 20.43 -32.69 9.66
N VAL A 11 19.14 -32.61 9.94
CA VAL A 11 18.28 -31.48 9.62
C VAL A 11 18.75 -30.31 10.50
N LEU A 12 19.63 -29.45 9.96
CA LEU A 12 19.89 -28.14 10.54
C LEU A 12 18.86 -27.15 9.96
N ILE A 13 17.70 -27.09 10.62
CA ILE A 13 16.83 -25.92 10.56
C ILE A 13 17.53 -24.84 11.40
N LEU A 14 18.29 -23.97 10.73
CA LEU A 14 18.63 -22.63 11.22
C LEU A 14 17.85 -21.66 10.32
N GLY A 15 16.67 -21.15 10.68
CA GLY A 15 16.28 -20.74 12.02
C GLY A 15 16.74 -19.32 12.34
N SER A 16 16.88 -18.44 11.34
CA SER A 16 16.87 -16.99 11.54
C SER A 16 16.63 -16.27 10.21
N LEU A 17 15.46 -16.50 9.60
CA LEU A 17 14.79 -15.40 8.92
C LEU A 17 14.46 -14.41 10.03
N GLY A 18 15.39 -13.48 10.28
CA GLY A 18 15.07 -12.27 10.98
C GLY A 18 13.93 -11.63 10.22
N ARG A 19 12.69 -11.92 10.63
CA ARG A 19 11.63 -10.94 10.50
C ARG A 19 12.14 -9.79 11.33
N ALA A 20 12.87 -8.87 10.67
CA ALA A 20 13.03 -7.53 11.17
C ALA A 20 11.66 -7.16 11.69
N GLN A 21 11.58 -6.97 13.01
CA GLN A 21 10.37 -6.56 13.68
C GLN A 21 9.86 -5.38 12.88
N GLU A 22 8.73 -5.58 12.21
CA GLU A 22 8.16 -4.61 11.28
C GLU A 22 8.07 -3.30 12.06
N GLU A 23 8.88 -2.31 11.68
CA GLU A 23 8.79 -0.99 12.28
C GLU A 23 7.31 -0.60 12.19
N GLY A 24 6.73 -0.18 13.32
CA GLY A 24 5.28 -0.09 13.53
C GLY A 24 4.52 0.67 12.43
N PRO A 25 3.18 0.65 12.46
CA PRO A 25 2.35 1.04 11.33
C PRO A 25 2.77 2.38 10.74
N TYR A 26 3.09 2.36 9.44
CA TYR A 26 3.60 3.48 8.64
C TYR A 26 2.71 4.74 8.75
N PHE A 27 1.40 4.49 8.89
CA PHE A 27 0.32 5.39 9.26
C PHE A 27 -0.64 4.59 10.12
N GLU A 28 -1.40 5.23 11.01
CA GLU A 28 -2.58 4.57 11.56
C GLU A 28 -3.63 4.31 10.45
N ASN A 29 -4.52 3.33 10.68
CA ASN A 29 -5.65 3.11 9.77
C ASN A 29 -6.43 4.41 9.62
N THR A 30 -6.43 4.97 8.41
CA THR A 30 -6.90 6.33 8.17
C THR A 30 -8.12 6.30 7.25
N ILE A 31 -9.23 6.88 7.72
CA ILE A 31 -10.43 7.14 6.92
C ILE A 31 -10.51 8.65 6.72
N VAL A 32 -10.44 9.10 5.47
CA VAL A 32 -10.55 10.54 5.21
C VAL A 32 -12.04 10.92 5.08
N PRO A 33 -12.52 11.97 5.77
CA PRO A 33 -13.93 12.38 5.73
C PRO A 33 -14.45 12.57 4.30
N ARG A 34 -15.69 12.13 4.05
CA ARG A 34 -16.27 12.03 2.69
C ARG A 34 -17.10 13.23 2.24
N LYS A 35 -17.45 14.15 3.15
CA LYS A 35 -18.39 15.25 2.90
C LYS A 35 -17.78 16.29 1.93
N GLY A 36 -18.48 16.58 0.83
CA GLY A 36 -18.05 17.57 -0.16
C GLY A 36 -16.94 17.09 -1.10
N ARG A 37 -16.71 15.78 -1.17
CA ARG A 37 -15.61 15.16 -1.92
C ARG A 37 -16.14 14.34 -3.08
N LEU A 38 -15.31 14.17 -4.11
CA LEU A 38 -15.61 13.30 -5.26
C LEU A 38 -15.19 11.86 -4.97
N PHE A 39 -14.09 11.71 -4.24
CA PHE A 39 -13.55 10.41 -3.85
C PHE A 39 -13.42 10.29 -2.33
N ALA A 40 -13.38 9.04 -1.86
CA ALA A 40 -13.04 8.67 -0.50
C ALA A 40 -11.83 7.73 -0.55
N ILE A 41 -10.95 7.83 0.45
CA ILE A 41 -9.88 6.86 0.65
C ILE A 41 -9.90 6.30 2.06
N ASP A 42 -9.60 5.02 2.16
CA ASP A 42 -9.33 4.30 3.40
C ASP A 42 -7.93 3.67 3.28
N PHE A 43 -7.04 3.95 4.24
CA PHE A 43 -5.72 3.33 4.31
C PHE A 43 -5.69 2.22 5.36
N ASP A 44 -5.27 1.03 4.94
CA ASP A 44 -5.04 -0.15 5.77
C ASP A 44 -3.54 -0.30 6.00
N ALA A 45 -3.10 -0.03 7.22
CA ALA A 45 -1.68 -0.03 7.58
C ALA A 45 -1.07 -1.43 7.55
N GLY A 46 -1.83 -2.46 7.92
CA GLY A 46 -1.36 -3.84 7.96
C GLY A 46 -1.09 -4.39 6.57
N SER A 47 -1.96 -4.09 5.61
CA SER A 47 -1.78 -4.53 4.21
C SER A 47 -1.13 -3.49 3.31
N ARG A 48 -0.76 -2.30 3.83
CA ARG A 48 -0.23 -1.16 3.06
C ARG A 48 -1.09 -0.83 1.85
N THR A 49 -2.41 -0.93 2.02
CA THR A 49 -3.38 -0.82 0.94
C THR A 49 -4.20 0.44 1.08
N VAL A 50 -4.28 1.20 0.00
CA VAL A 50 -5.19 2.33 -0.17
C VAL A 50 -6.41 1.85 -0.94
N ARG A 51 -7.56 1.89 -0.27
CA ARG A 51 -8.85 1.63 -0.91
C ARG A 51 -9.42 2.98 -1.31
N VAL A 52 -9.77 3.12 -2.58
CA VAL A 52 -10.39 4.35 -3.09
C VAL A 52 -11.83 4.02 -3.49
N SER A 53 -12.75 4.95 -3.28
CA SER A 53 -14.16 4.83 -3.66
C SER A 53 -14.67 6.17 -4.18
N VAL A 54 -15.72 6.15 -5.00
CA VAL A 54 -16.41 7.38 -5.42
C VAL A 54 -17.48 7.71 -4.40
N VAL A 55 -17.57 8.96 -3.96
CA VAL A 55 -18.56 9.37 -2.96
C VAL A 55 -19.96 9.28 -3.55
N GLY A 56 -20.91 8.70 -2.79
CA GLY A 56 -22.29 8.52 -3.22
C GLY A 56 -22.52 7.35 -4.19
N LYS A 57 -21.48 6.56 -4.51
CA LYS A 57 -21.60 5.38 -5.38
C LYS A 57 -20.84 4.19 -4.78
N THR A 58 -21.47 3.03 -4.75
CA THR A 58 -20.77 1.78 -4.41
C THR A 58 -20.02 1.29 -5.63
N MET A 59 -18.70 1.44 -5.65
CA MET A 59 -17.84 0.87 -6.69
C MET A 59 -17.11 -0.37 -6.16
N LYS A 60 -17.16 -1.48 -6.90
CA LYS A 60 -16.26 -2.62 -6.69
C LYS A 60 -14.91 -2.30 -7.30
N GLY A 61 -14.07 -1.60 -6.52
CA GLY A 61 -12.72 -1.21 -6.91
C GLY A 61 -12.67 -0.03 -7.88
N ILE A 62 -11.49 0.57 -7.98
CA ILE A 62 -11.18 1.67 -8.89
C ILE A 62 -10.43 1.06 -10.07
N SER A 63 -11.07 0.95 -11.22
CA SER A 63 -10.40 0.45 -12.41
C SER A 63 -9.33 1.44 -12.85
N SER A 64 -8.10 0.96 -13.04
CA SER A 64 -7.00 1.75 -13.60
C SER A 64 -7.29 2.27 -15.02
N SER A 65 -8.28 1.70 -15.72
CA SER A 65 -8.71 2.18 -17.04
C SER A 65 -9.43 3.53 -16.96
N ARG A 66 -10.27 3.74 -15.95
CA ARG A 66 -11.04 5.00 -15.77
C ARG A 66 -10.34 5.97 -14.84
N TYR A 67 -9.76 5.47 -13.75
CA TYR A 67 -9.14 6.32 -12.75
C TYR A 67 -7.65 6.02 -12.68
N SER A 68 -6.86 7.04 -12.40
CA SER A 68 -5.46 6.87 -12.03
C SER A 68 -5.25 7.30 -10.59
N VAL A 69 -4.53 6.48 -9.83
CA VAL A 69 -4.09 6.80 -8.47
C VAL A 69 -2.59 6.88 -8.47
N THR A 70 -2.06 8.01 -8.00
CA THR A 70 -0.63 8.22 -7.80
C THR A 70 -0.39 8.59 -6.36
N ALA A 71 0.75 8.18 -5.81
CA ALA A 71 1.17 8.58 -4.48
C ALA A 71 2.55 9.21 -4.54
N GLU A 72 2.77 10.20 -3.69
CA GLU A 72 4.05 10.85 -3.49
C GLU A 72 4.31 11.01 -1.99
N THR A 73 5.57 10.93 -1.60
CA THR A 73 6.03 11.28 -0.26
C THR A 73 7.14 12.32 -0.36
N THR A 74 7.54 12.88 0.76
CA THR A 74 8.69 13.77 0.85
C THR A 74 9.83 13.03 1.54
N ASP A 75 10.99 12.93 0.89
CA ASP A 75 12.14 12.23 1.44
C ASP A 75 12.75 12.95 2.66
N ALA A 76 13.85 12.43 3.20
CA ALA A 76 14.55 13.06 4.32
C ALA A 76 15.14 14.45 3.99
N LYS A 77 15.31 14.77 2.71
CA LYS A 77 15.89 16.02 2.20
C LYS A 77 14.83 17.04 1.79
N GLY A 78 13.54 16.73 1.95
CA GLY A 78 12.46 17.63 1.58
C GLY A 78 12.04 17.52 0.10
N LEU A 79 12.52 16.52 -0.64
CA LEU A 79 12.21 16.35 -2.06
C LEU A 79 11.01 15.43 -2.25
N ALA A 80 10.12 15.80 -3.18
CA ALA A 80 9.01 14.95 -3.57
C ALA A 80 9.52 13.71 -4.31
N ARG A 81 9.08 12.53 -3.85
CA ARG A 81 9.37 11.23 -4.43
C ARG A 81 8.06 10.52 -4.75
N GLN A 82 7.92 10.09 -6.01
CA GLN A 82 6.80 9.26 -6.40
C GLN A 82 6.93 7.86 -5.78
N LEU A 83 5.81 7.32 -5.30
CA LEU A 83 5.69 5.99 -4.74
C LEU A 83 5.01 5.07 -5.75
N ASP A 84 5.58 3.88 -5.92
CA ASP A 84 5.03 2.86 -6.78
C ASP A 84 3.80 2.19 -6.16
N LEU A 85 2.70 2.18 -6.90
CA LEU A 85 1.45 1.51 -6.54
C LEU A 85 1.15 0.37 -7.51
N VAL A 86 0.64 -0.74 -6.97
CA VAL A 86 0.10 -1.86 -7.76
C VAL A 86 -1.39 -1.96 -7.53
N SER A 87 -2.15 -2.06 -8.62
CA SER A 87 -3.58 -2.34 -8.55
C SER A 87 -3.80 -3.78 -8.11
N THR A 88 -4.64 -3.99 -7.11
CA THR A 88 -5.03 -5.28 -6.55
C THR A 88 -6.56 -5.40 -6.58
N ALA A 89 -7.10 -6.58 -6.26
CA ALA A 89 -8.55 -6.78 -6.15
C ALA A 89 -9.20 -5.89 -5.07
N SER A 90 -8.44 -5.48 -4.06
CA SER A 90 -8.89 -4.74 -2.88
C SER A 90 -8.57 -3.25 -2.91
N GLY A 91 -7.86 -2.75 -3.94
CA GLY A 91 -7.43 -1.35 -4.04
C GLY A 91 -6.01 -1.22 -4.60
N TYR A 92 -5.28 -0.20 -4.17
CA TYR A 92 -3.89 0.03 -4.57
C TYR A 92 -2.95 -0.26 -3.42
N GLN A 93 -1.95 -1.11 -3.65
CA GLN A 93 -0.95 -1.47 -2.66
C GLN A 93 0.39 -0.81 -2.99
N PHE A 94 1.05 -0.25 -1.98
CA PHE A 94 2.41 0.27 -2.15
C PHE A 94 3.38 -0.89 -2.40
N LYS A 95 4.20 -0.80 -3.46
CA LYS A 95 5.25 -1.80 -3.74
C LYS A 95 6.38 -1.71 -2.71
N GLU A 96 6.79 -0.49 -2.44
CA GLU A 96 7.88 -0.20 -1.52
C GLU A 96 7.35 -0.20 -0.08
N GLN A 97 8.22 -0.54 0.87
CA GLN A 97 7.97 -0.20 2.26
C GLN A 97 8.04 1.32 2.41
N LEU A 98 7.07 1.89 3.12
CA LEU A 98 7.05 3.31 3.37
C LEU A 98 8.01 3.62 4.51
N ALA A 99 8.68 4.77 4.47
CA ALA A 99 9.45 5.20 5.61
C ALA A 99 8.47 5.62 6.74
N PRO A 100 8.68 5.20 8.00
CA PRO A 100 7.86 5.66 9.12
C PRO A 100 7.84 7.19 9.21
N LYS A 101 6.71 7.76 9.65
CA LYS A 101 6.57 9.19 9.98
C LYS A 101 6.70 10.16 8.81
N LYS A 102 6.36 9.74 7.58
CA LYS A 102 6.35 10.61 6.41
C LYS A 102 4.94 10.80 5.89
N ASP A 103 4.56 12.04 5.65
CA ASP A 103 3.33 12.36 4.96
C ASP A 103 3.31 11.70 3.56
N VAL A 104 2.17 11.14 3.20
CA VAL A 104 1.93 10.62 1.85
C VAL A 104 0.75 11.35 1.25
N LYS A 105 0.98 11.96 0.09
CA LYS A 105 -0.06 12.57 -0.72
C LYS A 105 -0.53 11.56 -1.75
N ILE A 106 -1.84 11.34 -1.80
CA ILE A 106 -2.49 10.48 -2.77
C ILE A 106 -3.33 11.36 -3.67
N LYS A 107 -3.10 11.26 -4.98
CA LYS A 107 -3.92 11.90 -5.99
C LYS A 107 -4.77 10.86 -6.67
N VAL A 108 -6.08 11.09 -6.68
CA VAL A 108 -7.03 10.32 -7.48
C VAL A 108 -7.47 11.21 -8.64
N HIS A 109 -7.47 10.67 -9.84
CA HIS A 109 -7.89 11.39 -11.04
C HIS A 109 -8.85 10.52 -11.86
N ASP A 110 -10.03 11.06 -12.19
CA ASP A 110 -10.95 10.46 -13.16
C ASP A 110 -10.52 10.92 -14.56
N LYS A 111 -10.11 9.97 -15.41
CA LYS A 111 -9.65 10.24 -16.77
C LYS A 111 -10.80 10.64 -17.70
N GLU A 112 -12.03 10.29 -17.35
CA GLU A 112 -13.24 10.56 -18.13
C GLU A 112 -13.73 11.99 -17.87
N THR A 113 -13.94 12.36 -16.59
CA THR A 113 -14.41 13.70 -16.21
C THR A 113 -13.28 14.73 -16.08
N ARG A 114 -12.03 14.27 -16.05
CA ARG A 114 -10.81 15.04 -15.76
C ARG A 114 -10.73 15.64 -14.37
N GLU A 115 -11.64 15.26 -13.48
CA GLU A 115 -11.60 15.72 -12.09
C GLU A 115 -10.46 15.05 -11.35
N SER A 116 -9.91 15.74 -10.34
CA SER A 116 -8.90 15.16 -9.48
C SER A 116 -9.02 15.66 -8.07
N GLU A 117 -8.62 14.81 -7.13
CA GLU A 117 -8.68 15.11 -5.72
C GLU A 117 -7.42 14.62 -5.02
N LEU A 118 -6.94 15.44 -4.08
CA LEU A 118 -5.76 15.16 -3.28
C LEU A 118 -6.15 14.75 -1.87
N PHE A 119 -5.45 13.77 -1.35
CA PHE A 119 -5.60 13.25 0.00
C PHE A 119 -4.24 13.27 0.66
N LEU A 120 -4.21 13.70 1.92
CA LEU A 120 -3.01 13.67 2.73
C LEU A 120 -3.19 12.62 3.82
N LEU A 121 -2.39 11.55 3.73
CA LEU A 121 -2.21 10.60 4.81
C LEU A 121 -1.08 11.12 5.70
N LYS A 122 -1.42 11.40 6.95
CA LYS A 122 -0.47 11.78 7.99
C LYS A 122 -0.17 10.56 8.85
N PRO A 123 1.10 10.38 9.27
CA PRO A 123 1.50 9.25 10.10
C PRO A 123 0.67 9.16 11.38
#